data_AF-A0A7Y4LXB0-F1
#
_entry.id   AF-A0A7Y4LXB0-F1
#
_cell.length_a   1.000
_cell.length_b   1.000
_cell.length_c   1.000
_cell.angle_alpha   90.00
_cell.angle_beta   90.00
_cell.angle_gamma   90.00
#
_symmetry.space_group_name_H-M   'P 1'
#
loop_
_entity.id
_entity.type
_entity.pdbx_description
1 polymer ?
#
loop_
_entity_poly.entity_id
_entity_poly.type
_entity_poly.pdbx_seq_one_letter_code
_entity_poly.pdbx_strand_id
1 'polypeptide(L)' 'MARLRTTTRTDTGSADHEEKRRLDDALEEGLEETFPASDPVNVTQPAPSKGDRHVKRGG' A
#
# COMPACT_ATOMS: atom_id res chain seq x y z
N MET A 1 24.47 -1.46 -11.41
CA MET A 1 23.02 -1.68 -11.58
C MET A 1 22.72 -3.14 -11.28
N ALA A 2 22.18 -3.43 -10.09
CA ALA A 2 21.90 -4.80 -9.67
C ALA A 2 20.64 -5.31 -10.38
N ARG A 3 20.76 -6.45 -11.08
CA ARG A 3 19.63 -7.11 -11.75
C ARG A 3 18.69 -7.69 -10.68
N LEU A 4 17.41 -7.35 -10.78
CA LEU A 4 16.33 -7.91 -9.97
C LEU A 4 16.27 -9.43 -10.25
N ARG A 5 16.63 -10.26 -9.26
CA ARG A 5 16.42 -11.71 -9.34
C ARG A 5 14.99 -11.99 -8.90
N THR A 6 14.07 -12.10 -9.83
CA THR A 6 12.77 -12.70 -9.56
C THR A 6 12.93 -14.21 -9.59
N THR A 7 13.26 -14.82 -8.45
CA THR A 7 13.14 -16.27 -8.30
C THR A 7 11.70 -16.58 -7.92
N THR A 8 10.86 -16.94 -8.89
CA THR A 8 9.61 -17.64 -8.63
C THR A 8 9.99 -19.00 -8.06
N ARG A 9 9.97 -19.13 -6.73
CA ARG A 9 10.27 -20.40 -6.05
C ARG A 9 9.07 -21.33 -6.24
N THR A 10 9.33 -22.45 -6.91
CA THR A 10 8.40 -23.54 -7.17
C THR A 10 7.98 -24.21 -5.87
N ASP A 11 6.67 -24.39 -5.72
CA ASP A 11 5.99 -25.13 -4.65
C ASP A 11 6.35 -26.63 -4.78
N THR A 12 7.20 -27.13 -3.90
CA THR A 12 7.49 -28.57 -3.74
C THR A 12 6.77 -29.09 -2.47
N GLY A 13 6.63 -30.40 -2.28
CA GLY A 13 5.55 -31.00 -1.47
C GLY A 13 5.43 -30.61 0.02
N SER A 14 4.38 -31.16 0.65
CA SER A 14 3.81 -30.89 2.00
C SER A 14 4.69 -30.38 3.16
N ALA A 15 6.00 -30.63 3.18
CA ALA A 15 6.92 -29.99 4.12
C ALA A 15 7.08 -28.48 3.85
N ASP A 16 7.04 -28.08 2.58
CA ASP A 16 7.12 -26.68 2.15
C ASP A 16 5.86 -25.92 2.55
N HIS A 17 4.72 -26.60 2.71
CA HIS A 17 3.45 -25.96 3.08
C HIS A 17 3.45 -25.46 4.53
N GLU A 18 4.17 -26.13 5.43
CA GLU A 18 4.29 -25.73 6.84
C GLU A 18 5.32 -24.62 7.00
N GLU A 19 6.44 -24.70 6.29
CA GLU A 19 7.43 -23.63 6.22
C GLU A 19 6.83 -22.37 5.59
N LYS A 20 6.11 -22.51 4.48
CA LYS A 20 5.42 -21.40 3.82
C LYS A 20 4.41 -20.72 4.75
N ARG A 21 3.60 -21.47 5.50
CA ARG A 21 2.67 -20.88 6.46
C ARG A 21 3.38 -20.06 7.53
N ARG A 22 4.47 -20.57 8.11
CA ARG A 22 5.27 -19.83 9.09
C ARG A 22 5.88 -18.55 8.51
N LEU A 23 6.32 -18.61 7.26
CA LEU A 23 6.86 -17.45 6.55
C LEU A 23 5.78 -16.42 6.23
N ASP A 24 4.60 -16.86 5.78
CA ASP A 24 3.46 -16.00 5.48
C ASP A 24 2.99 -15.27 6.77
N ASP A 25 2.88 -15.98 7.89
CA ASP A 25 2.50 -15.40 9.19
C ASP A 25 3.50 -14.32 9.66
N ALA A 26 4.80 -14.61 9.56
CA ALA A 26 5.86 -13.66 9.95
C ALA A 26 5.91 -12.42 9.05
N LEU A 27 5.54 -12.56 7.77
CA LEU A 27 5.44 -11.43 6.84
C LEU A 27 4.22 -10.56 7.15
N GLU A 28 3.07 -11.15 7.48
CA GLU A 28 1.85 -10.42 7.86
C GLU A 28 2.08 -9.63 9.15
N GLU A 29 2.61 -10.26 10.21
CA GLU A 29 2.94 -9.60 11.48
C GLU A 29 3.87 -8.39 11.27
N GLY A 30 4.90 -8.55 10.42
CA GLY A 30 5.81 -7.47 10.08
C GLY A 30 5.14 -6.33 9.30
N LEU A 31 4.11 -6.60 8.50
CA LEU A 31 3.40 -5.59 7.71
C LEU A 31 2.35 -4.82 8.52
N GLU A 32 1.72 -5.46 9.50
CA GLU A 32 0.68 -4.85 10.37
C GLU A 32 1.18 -3.61 11.12
N GLU A 33 2.45 -3.61 11.55
CA GLU A 33 3.05 -2.49 12.30
C GLU A 33 3.84 -1.49 11.43
N THR A 34 4.08 -1.82 10.16
CA THR A 34 5.02 -1.06 9.30
C THR A 34 4.39 0.17 8.65
N PHE A 35 3.05 0.27 8.65
CA PHE A 35 2.38 1.41 8.04
C PHE A 35 1.49 2.14 9.06
N PRO A 36 1.69 3.46 9.27
CA PRO A 36 0.58 4.25 9.78
C PRO A 36 -0.61 4.01 8.86
N ALA A 37 -1.81 3.82 9.40
CA ALA A 37 -3.04 3.66 8.63
C ALA A 37 -3.08 4.73 7.55
N SER A 38 -2.66 4.38 6.33
CA SER A 38 -2.30 5.27 5.20
C SER A 38 -2.10 6.73 5.63
N ASP A 39 -0.85 7.16 5.89
CA ASP A 39 -0.47 8.56 6.20
C ASP A 39 -1.53 9.57 5.72
N PRO A 40 -2.11 10.43 6.60
CA PRO A 40 -3.30 11.21 6.28
C PRO A 40 -3.21 11.84 4.91
N VAL A 41 -4.27 11.67 4.10
CA VAL A 41 -4.32 12.27 2.77
C VAL A 41 -4.02 13.76 2.92
N ASN A 42 -2.91 14.19 2.31
CA ASN A 42 -2.46 15.57 2.38
C ASN A 42 -3.37 16.41 1.47
N VAL A 43 -4.56 16.76 1.96
CA VAL A 43 -5.56 17.54 1.21
C VAL A 43 -5.14 19.00 1.22
N THR A 44 -4.21 19.35 0.33
CA THR A 44 -4.02 20.76 -0.04
C THR A 44 -4.97 21.06 -1.20
N GLN A 45 -6.01 21.85 -0.92
CA GLN A 45 -6.81 22.45 -1.99
C GLN A 45 -5.94 23.54 -2.63
N PRO A 46 -5.66 23.46 -3.94
CA PRO A 46 -5.04 24.58 -4.64
C PRO A 46 -5.91 25.83 -4.51
N ALA A 47 -5.30 27.01 -4.59
CA ALA A 47 -6.04 28.27 -4.47
C ALA A 47 -7.23 28.28 -5.45
N PRO A 48 -8.40 28.80 -5.02
CA PRO A 48 -9.60 28.82 -5.85
C PRO A 48 -9.32 29.38 -7.24
N SER A 49 -9.81 28.66 -8.25
CA SER A 49 -9.66 29.07 -9.64
C SER A 49 -10.57 30.26 -9.96
N LYS A 50 -10.30 30.95 -11.07
CA LYS A 50 -11.21 32.03 -11.54
C LYS A 50 -12.62 31.51 -11.85
N GLY A 51 -12.75 30.24 -12.25
CA GLY A 51 -14.04 29.57 -12.51
C GLY A 51 -14.88 29.34 -11.25
N ASP A 52 -14.23 29.25 -10.08
CA ASP A 52 -14.89 29.00 -8.80
C ASP A 52 -15.66 30.23 -8.29
N ARG A 53 -15.41 31.40 -8.89
CA ARG A 53 -16.06 32.67 -8.53
C ARG A 53 -17.51 32.78 -9.03
N HIS A 54 -18.00 31.81 -9.80
CA HIS A 54 -19.31 31.85 -10.45
C HIS A 54 -20.44 31.16 -9.68
N VAL A 55 -20.17 30.60 -8.49
CA VAL A 55 -21.22 30.03 -7.64
C VAL A 55 -22.03 31.16 -7.01
N LYS A 56 -23.23 31.42 -7.55
CA LYS A 56 -24.21 32.28 -6.90
C LYS A 56 -24.62 31.63 -5.57
N ARG A 57 -24.15 32.19 -4.45
CA ARG A 57 -24.72 31.88 -3.14
C ARG A 57 -26.09 32.55 -3.09
N GLY A 58 -27.13 31.78 -3.44
CA GLY A 58 -28.51 32.21 -3.29
C GLY A 58 -28.84 32.28 -1.80
N GLY A 59 -29.21 33.47 -1.34
CA GLY A 59 -29.95 33.70 -0.11
C GLY A 59 -31.36 34.15 -0.45
#